data_AF-A0A954D2Q0-F1
#
_entry.id   AF-A0A954D2Q0-F1
#
_cell.length_a   1.000
_cell.length_b   1.000
_cell.length_c   1.000
_cell.angle_alpha   90.00
_cell.angle_beta   90.00
_cell.angle_gamma   90.00
#
_symmetry.space_group_name_H-M   'P 1'
#
loop_
_entity.id
_entity.type
_entity.pdbx_description
1 polymer ?
#
loop_
_entity_poly.entity_id
_entity_poly.type
_entity_poly.pdbx_seq_one_letter_code
_entity_poly.pdbx_strand_id
1 'polypeptide(L)'
;MTVHFDGERRVALHPPAGLLDLEAFHDVVVDAYNRGTAELSLPADEAVARSLIPPGTGLFRDFSYIAPDIPEYDAAKCVACMECVTECPDTAILGKVVAPGVLDAALDAQPEADRDPLRGDWARTKKFWDTYDKKAPGSGGLFGIYIDPTKCKGCGECVEVCGDHDALRMVPKRDGTLATYQRKIDFYRALPETPPEFINERLLSDLMLAERAMLYVGGAGSCMGCGE
;
A
#
# COMPACT_ATOMS: atom_id res chain seq x y z
N MET A 1 -7.60 37.72 -20.81
CA MET A 1 -6.60 38.63 -21.41
C MET A 1 -5.86 37.83 -22.47
N THR A 2 -6.16 38.13 -23.73
CA THR A 2 -5.90 37.27 -24.88
C THR A 2 -4.49 37.51 -25.42
N VAL A 3 -3.72 36.45 -25.62
CA VAL A 3 -2.47 36.48 -26.39
C VAL A 3 -2.77 35.72 -27.69
N HIS A 4 -2.59 36.40 -28.84
CA HIS A 4 -2.82 35.81 -30.14
C HIS A 4 -1.64 34.91 -30.55
N PHE A 5 -1.95 33.66 -30.91
CA PHE A 5 -1.00 32.72 -31.50
C PHE A 5 -1.38 32.50 -32.98
N ASP A 6 -0.43 32.77 -33.86
CA ASP A 6 -0.54 32.51 -35.29
C ASP A 6 -0.45 30.99 -35.55
N GLY A 7 -1.44 30.44 -36.26
CA GLY A 7 -1.36 29.20 -37.03
C GLY A 7 -0.90 27.89 -36.33
N GLU A 8 -1.88 27.10 -35.87
CA GLU A 8 -1.90 25.62 -35.91
C GLU A 8 -0.68 24.80 -35.44
N ARG A 9 0.11 25.26 -34.46
CA ARG A 9 0.93 24.34 -33.65
C ARG A 9 0.21 23.98 -32.37
N ARG A 10 -0.50 22.85 -32.40
CA ARG A 10 -0.73 22.07 -31.16
C ARG A 10 0.65 21.64 -30.67
N VAL A 11 1.24 22.43 -29.77
CA VAL A 11 2.40 21.97 -29.00
C VAL A 11 1.88 20.83 -28.14
N ALA A 12 2.23 19.60 -28.52
CA ALA A 12 2.02 18.45 -27.66
C ALA A 12 2.85 18.72 -26.39
N LEU A 13 2.19 19.07 -25.29
CA LEU A 13 2.81 19.25 -23.97
C LEU A 13 3.12 17.88 -23.34
N HIS A 14 3.73 16.99 -24.12
CA HIS A 14 4.28 15.77 -23.56
C HIS A 14 5.69 16.11 -23.09
N PRO A 15 6.00 15.94 -21.81
CA PRO A 15 7.37 16.09 -21.37
C PRO A 15 8.27 15.14 -22.19
N PRO A 16 9.51 15.53 -22.53
CA PRO A 16 10.45 14.61 -23.15
C PRO A 16 10.50 13.28 -22.40
N ALA A 17 10.61 12.18 -23.15
CA ALA A 17 10.68 10.85 -22.56
C ALA A 17 11.82 10.81 -21.52
N GLY A 18 11.53 10.28 -20.34
CA GLY A 18 12.48 10.20 -19.22
C GLY A 18 12.55 11.44 -18.32
N LEU A 19 11.83 12.53 -18.60
CA LEU A 19 11.87 13.73 -17.74
C LEU A 19 11.34 13.49 -16.32
N LEU A 20 10.38 12.58 -16.17
CA LEU A 20 9.79 12.19 -14.89
C LEU A 20 10.04 10.69 -14.62
N ASP A 21 11.27 10.24 -14.84
CA ASP A 21 11.69 8.88 -14.50
C ASP A 21 11.84 8.74 -12.98
N LEU A 22 10.99 7.91 -12.38
CA LEU A 22 10.89 7.72 -10.94
C LEU A 22 12.14 7.05 -10.35
N GLU A 23 12.68 6.04 -11.02
CA GLU A 23 13.87 5.31 -10.58
C GLU A 23 15.12 6.19 -10.72
N ALA A 24 15.29 6.85 -11.87
CA ALA A 24 16.41 7.75 -12.08
C ALA A 24 16.38 8.94 -11.09
N PHE A 25 15.20 9.50 -10.81
CA PHE A 25 15.05 10.54 -9.80
C PHE A 25 15.49 10.05 -8.41
N HIS A 26 15.12 8.83 -8.03
CA HIS A 26 15.54 8.25 -6.75
C HIS A 26 17.06 8.04 -6.70
N ASP A 27 17.61 7.31 -7.68
CA ASP A 27 19.00 6.86 -7.65
C ASP A 27 20.00 7.99 -7.88
N VAL A 28 19.60 9.06 -8.55
CA VAL A 28 20.46 10.21 -8.84
C VAL A 28 20.17 11.37 -7.89
N VAL A 29 18.92 11.86 -7.86
CA VAL A 29 18.58 13.09 -7.14
C VAL A 29 18.45 12.81 -5.64
N VAL A 30 17.58 11.87 -5.24
CA VAL A 30 17.33 11.58 -3.82
C VAL A 30 18.60 11.06 -3.14
N ASP A 31 19.35 10.16 -3.79
CA ASP A 31 20.62 9.65 -3.28
C ASP A 31 21.67 10.75 -3.08
N ALA A 32 21.80 11.71 -4.01
CA ALA A 32 22.71 12.84 -3.85
C ALA A 32 22.33 13.75 -2.67
N TYR A 33 21.03 13.98 -2.44
CA TYR A 33 20.57 14.70 -1.25
C TYR A 33 20.85 13.93 0.04
N ASN A 34 20.61 12.61 0.05
CA ASN A 34 20.87 11.76 1.21
C ASN A 34 22.37 11.71 1.56
N ARG A 35 23.26 11.78 0.57
CA ARG A 35 24.71 11.86 0.77
C ARG A 35 25.22 13.28 1.07
N GLY A 36 24.37 14.30 0.96
CA GLY A 36 24.77 15.70 1.10
C GLY A 36 25.75 16.17 0.02
N THR A 37 25.63 15.64 -1.20
CA THR A 37 26.48 16.04 -2.35
C THR A 37 25.69 16.75 -3.44
N ALA A 38 24.37 16.91 -3.27
CA ALA A 38 23.45 17.40 -4.28
C ALA A 38 23.91 18.73 -4.92
N GLU A 39 24.38 19.68 -4.10
CA GLU A 39 24.85 20.99 -4.53
C GLU A 39 26.16 20.97 -5.33
N LEU A 40 26.92 19.88 -5.24
CA LEU A 40 28.21 19.69 -5.92
C LEU A 40 28.09 18.80 -7.15
N SER A 41 27.22 17.78 -7.10
CA SER A 41 27.21 16.68 -8.06
C SER A 41 26.04 16.69 -9.03
N LEU A 42 24.91 17.35 -8.71
CA LEU A 42 23.75 17.32 -9.58
C LEU A 42 23.90 18.31 -10.74
N PRO A 43 23.81 17.85 -12.00
CA PRO A 43 23.78 18.76 -13.13
C PRO A 43 22.46 19.53 -13.15
N ALA A 44 22.51 20.75 -13.69
CA ALA A 44 21.30 21.53 -13.99
C ALA A 44 20.61 21.01 -15.27
N ASP A 45 20.19 19.75 -15.27
CA ASP A 45 19.40 19.15 -16.35
C ASP A 45 17.95 19.68 -16.39
N GLU A 46 17.15 19.24 -17.36
CA GLU A 46 15.79 19.75 -17.55
C GLU A 46 14.87 19.47 -16.34
N ALA A 47 15.07 18.39 -15.61
CA ALA A 47 14.26 18.03 -14.45
C ALA A 47 14.69 18.83 -13.21
N VAL A 48 15.99 18.79 -12.87
CA VAL A 48 16.56 19.47 -11.70
C VAL A 48 16.44 20.99 -11.84
N ALA A 49 16.77 21.55 -13.01
CA ALA A 49 16.71 23.00 -13.23
C ALA A 49 15.28 23.56 -13.19
N ARG A 50 14.26 22.70 -13.40
CA ARG A 50 12.84 23.07 -13.33
C ARG A 50 12.13 22.57 -12.06
N SER A 51 12.86 21.93 -11.16
CA SER A 51 12.32 21.33 -9.93
C SER A 51 11.15 20.37 -10.20
N LEU A 52 11.26 19.58 -11.27
CA LEU A 52 10.27 18.56 -11.60
C LEU A 52 10.50 17.32 -10.73
N ILE A 53 9.42 16.84 -10.10
CA ILE A 53 9.44 15.68 -9.21
C ILE A 53 8.43 14.66 -9.75
N PRO A 54 8.84 13.42 -10.05
CA PRO A 54 7.91 12.36 -10.45
C PRO A 54 6.86 12.10 -9.36
N PRO A 55 5.61 11.77 -9.72
CA PRO A 55 4.65 11.28 -8.74
C PRO A 55 5.12 9.94 -8.15
N GLY A 56 4.73 9.65 -6.92
CA GLY A 56 5.04 8.35 -6.28
C GLY A 56 6.44 8.21 -5.68
N THR A 57 7.24 9.28 -5.60
CA THR A 57 8.58 9.26 -4.98
C THR A 57 8.60 8.80 -3.51
N GLY A 58 7.46 8.92 -2.81
CA GLY A 58 7.30 8.36 -1.46
C GLY A 58 7.45 6.83 -1.38
N LEU A 59 7.30 6.12 -2.50
CA LEU A 59 7.47 4.67 -2.58
C LEU A 59 8.82 4.19 -2.03
N PHE A 60 9.90 4.93 -2.32
CA PHE A 60 11.25 4.55 -1.92
C PHE A 60 11.62 4.95 -0.48
N ARG A 61 10.78 5.72 0.20
CA ARG A 61 11.05 6.11 1.59
C ARG A 61 10.73 4.97 2.52
N ASP A 62 11.72 4.59 3.33
CA ASP A 62 11.57 3.61 4.38
C ASP A 62 11.39 4.31 5.75
N PHE A 63 10.32 3.95 6.46
CA PHE A 63 9.99 4.37 7.82
C PHE A 63 10.03 3.21 8.82
N SER A 64 10.55 2.05 8.42
CA SER A 64 10.62 0.86 9.27
C SER A 64 11.37 1.10 10.58
N TYR A 65 12.33 2.03 10.59
CA TYR A 65 13.18 2.38 11.73
C TYR A 65 12.63 3.49 12.65
N ILE A 66 11.60 4.24 12.25
CA ILE A 66 11.13 5.39 13.07
C ILE A 66 10.14 4.99 14.17
N ALA A 67 9.37 3.91 13.95
CA ALA A 67 8.33 3.48 14.86
C ALA A 67 8.77 2.25 15.67
N PRO A 68 8.72 2.27 17.02
CA PRO A 68 9.12 1.14 17.84
C PRO A 68 8.11 -0.03 17.76
N ASP A 69 6.85 0.26 17.46
CA ASP A 69 5.75 -0.72 17.43
C ASP A 69 5.14 -0.85 16.03
N ILE A 70 4.44 -1.94 15.78
CA ILE A 70 3.70 -2.23 14.54
C ILE A 70 2.40 -2.98 14.87
N PRO A 71 1.27 -2.76 14.17
CA PRO A 71 0.04 -3.49 14.43
C PRO A 71 0.13 -4.95 13.98
N GLU A 72 -0.04 -5.88 14.92
CA GLU A 72 -0.25 -7.31 14.69
C GLU A 72 -1.72 -7.58 14.38
N TYR A 73 -1.95 -8.44 13.39
CA TYR A 73 -3.28 -8.79 12.89
C TYR A 73 -3.70 -10.21 13.33
N ASP A 74 -4.94 -10.32 13.81
CA ASP A 74 -5.61 -11.58 14.14
C ASP A 74 -6.81 -11.81 13.21
N ALA A 75 -6.62 -12.68 12.23
CA ALA A 75 -7.64 -13.00 11.23
C ALA A 75 -8.90 -13.63 11.83
N ALA A 76 -8.82 -14.33 12.96
CA ALA A 76 -9.96 -15.00 13.56
C ALA A 76 -11.01 -14.02 14.10
N LYS A 77 -10.60 -12.78 14.39
CA LYS A 77 -11.46 -11.72 14.93
C LYS A 77 -11.90 -10.69 13.89
N CYS A 78 -11.27 -10.70 12.72
CA CYS A 78 -11.53 -9.70 11.70
C CYS A 78 -12.93 -9.84 11.09
N VAL A 79 -13.67 -8.74 11.06
CA VAL A 79 -15.01 -8.69 10.43
C VAL A 79 -15.00 -8.11 9.01
N ALA A 80 -13.82 -7.74 8.49
CA ALA A 80 -13.64 -7.08 7.19
C ALA A 80 -14.39 -5.74 7.05
N CYS A 81 -14.39 -4.90 8.09
CA CYS A 81 -14.98 -3.55 8.03
C CYS A 81 -14.16 -2.57 7.18
N MET A 82 -12.84 -2.81 7.05
CA MET A 82 -11.85 -1.96 6.37
C MET A 82 -11.57 -0.60 7.03
N GLU A 83 -12.08 -0.34 8.24
CA GLU A 83 -11.83 0.93 8.96
C GLU A 83 -10.33 1.14 9.21
N CYS A 84 -9.61 0.10 9.59
CA CYS A 84 -8.15 0.16 9.74
C CYS A 84 -7.42 0.60 8.46
N VAL A 85 -7.94 0.28 7.28
CA VAL A 85 -7.39 0.68 5.98
C VAL A 85 -7.76 2.12 5.64
N THR A 86 -9.01 2.52 5.87
CA THR A 86 -9.49 3.87 5.55
C THR A 86 -8.92 4.94 6.47
N GLU A 87 -8.61 4.58 7.71
CA GLU A 87 -8.10 5.51 8.73
C GLU A 87 -6.56 5.54 8.77
N CYS A 88 -5.88 4.76 7.92
CA CYS A 88 -4.44 4.82 7.83
C CYS A 88 -3.98 6.02 7.00
N PRO A 89 -3.27 7.01 7.59
CA PRO A 89 -2.88 8.22 6.88
C PRO A 89 -1.69 8.02 5.93
N ASP A 90 -1.08 6.83 5.92
CA ASP A 90 0.16 6.53 5.21
C ASP A 90 0.00 5.40 4.16
N THR A 91 -1.21 4.90 3.93
CA THR A 91 -1.47 3.70 3.09
C THR A 91 -0.60 2.50 3.52
N ALA A 92 -0.35 2.38 4.82
CA ALA A 92 0.57 1.39 5.37
C ALA A 92 -0.12 0.07 5.74
N ILE A 93 -1.44 0.01 5.68
CA ILE A 93 -2.25 -1.18 5.98
C ILE A 93 -3.28 -1.35 4.86
N LEU A 94 -3.32 -2.55 4.30
CA LEU A 94 -4.02 -2.86 3.05
C LEU A 94 -4.93 -4.07 3.25
N GLY A 95 -6.08 -4.06 2.58
CA GLY A 95 -6.99 -5.19 2.53
C GLY A 95 -6.91 -5.93 1.20
N LYS A 96 -7.09 -7.25 1.22
CA LYS A 96 -7.26 -8.05 0.00
C LYS A 96 -8.38 -9.06 0.17
N VAL A 97 -9.18 -9.25 -0.87
CA VAL A 97 -10.07 -10.40 -1.03
C VAL A 97 -9.60 -11.25 -2.20
N VAL A 98 -9.50 -12.56 -1.98
CA VAL A 98 -9.17 -13.54 -3.03
C VAL A 98 -10.11 -14.74 -2.98
N ALA A 99 -10.29 -15.42 -4.11
CA ALA A 99 -10.97 -16.71 -4.14
C ALA A 99 -10.08 -17.81 -3.51
N PRO A 100 -10.66 -18.87 -2.90
CA PRO A 100 -9.89 -19.92 -2.24
C PRO A 100 -8.79 -20.56 -3.11
N GLY A 101 -9.12 -20.91 -4.36
CA GLY A 101 -8.15 -21.52 -5.27
C GLY A 101 -6.99 -20.59 -5.66
N VAL A 102 -7.22 -19.26 -5.64
CA VAL A 102 -6.15 -18.28 -5.87
C VAL A 102 -5.19 -18.26 -4.69
N LEU A 103 -5.71 -18.27 -3.46
CA LEU A 103 -4.88 -18.35 -2.26
C LEU A 103 -4.08 -19.65 -2.22
N ASP A 104 -4.73 -20.79 -2.48
CA ASP A 104 -4.07 -22.09 -2.44
C ASP A 104 -2.90 -22.14 -3.43
N ALA A 105 -3.12 -21.69 -4.67
CA ALA A 105 -2.06 -21.60 -5.68
C ALA A 105 -0.93 -20.63 -5.29
N ALA A 106 -1.26 -19.48 -4.69
CA ALA A 106 -0.27 -18.51 -4.23
C ALA A 106 0.58 -19.05 -3.08
N LEU A 107 -0.02 -19.79 -2.14
CA LEU A 107 0.67 -20.44 -1.03
C LEU A 107 1.56 -21.59 -1.51
N ASP A 108 1.13 -22.36 -2.50
CA ASP A 108 1.93 -23.45 -3.08
C ASP A 108 3.23 -22.94 -3.74
N ALA A 109 3.23 -21.69 -4.21
CA ALA A 109 4.42 -21.02 -4.74
C ALA A 109 5.38 -20.52 -3.65
N GLN A 110 4.99 -20.55 -2.37
CA GLN A 110 5.83 -20.11 -1.25
C GLN A 110 6.68 -21.24 -0.69
N PRO A 111 7.83 -20.91 -0.05
CA PRO A 111 8.58 -21.84 0.77
C PRO A 111 7.69 -22.50 1.83
N GLU A 112 7.87 -23.80 2.08
CA GLU A 112 7.02 -24.57 3.00
C GLU A 112 6.89 -23.92 4.39
N ALA A 113 8.00 -23.37 4.90
CA ALA A 113 8.04 -22.70 6.20
C ALA A 113 7.17 -21.42 6.27
N ASP A 114 6.83 -20.80 5.14
CA ASP A 114 6.03 -19.56 5.11
C ASP A 114 4.54 -19.83 4.86
N ARG A 115 4.15 -21.04 4.42
CA ARG A 115 2.76 -21.34 3.99
C ARG A 115 1.74 -21.22 5.11
N ASP A 116 2.00 -21.85 6.25
CA ASP A 116 1.07 -21.84 7.38
C ASP A 116 0.92 -20.44 8.00
N PRO A 117 2.02 -19.69 8.27
CA PRO A 117 1.92 -18.30 8.71
C PRO A 117 1.11 -17.42 7.73
N LEU A 118 1.36 -17.53 6.43
CA LEU A 118 0.66 -16.73 5.42
C LEU A 118 -0.82 -17.15 5.30
N ARG A 119 -1.14 -18.44 5.43
CA ARG A 119 -2.53 -18.93 5.45
C ARG A 119 -3.28 -18.41 6.68
N GLY A 120 -2.60 -18.26 7.81
CA GLY A 120 -3.16 -17.74 9.07
C GLY A 120 -3.67 -16.31 8.98
N ASP A 121 -3.23 -15.53 7.99
CA ASP A 121 -3.67 -14.14 7.76
C ASP A 121 -4.99 -14.03 6.97
N TRP A 122 -5.68 -15.14 6.68
CA TRP A 122 -6.90 -15.14 5.87
C TRP A 122 -8.14 -15.56 6.68
N ALA A 123 -9.16 -14.71 6.65
CA ALA A 123 -10.41 -14.88 7.36
C ALA A 123 -11.56 -15.23 6.41
N ARG A 124 -12.45 -16.11 6.87
CA ARG A 124 -13.80 -16.26 6.31
C ARG A 124 -14.73 -15.30 7.05
N THR A 125 -15.08 -14.19 6.42
CA THR A 125 -15.90 -13.15 7.06
C THR A 125 -17.34 -13.22 6.58
N LYS A 126 -18.28 -12.71 7.38
CA LYS A 126 -19.69 -12.61 6.97
C LYS A 126 -19.86 -11.81 5.67
N LYS A 127 -19.05 -10.76 5.49
CA LYS A 127 -19.12 -9.84 4.35
C LYS A 127 -18.71 -10.49 3.04
N PHE A 128 -17.54 -11.14 2.99
CA PHE A 128 -16.97 -11.67 1.74
C PHE A 128 -17.17 -13.17 1.57
N TRP A 129 -17.31 -13.94 2.66
CA TRP A 129 -17.59 -15.37 2.58
C TRP A 129 -19.09 -15.65 2.59
N ASP A 130 -19.75 -15.51 3.74
CA ASP A 130 -21.14 -15.99 3.94
C ASP A 130 -22.12 -15.36 2.94
N THR A 131 -21.97 -14.06 2.65
CA THR A 131 -22.88 -13.33 1.77
C THR A 131 -22.85 -13.85 0.33
N TYR A 132 -21.70 -14.33 -0.12
CA TYR A 132 -21.50 -14.85 -1.47
C TYR A 132 -21.79 -16.36 -1.51
N ASP A 133 -21.27 -17.12 -0.54
CA ASP A 133 -21.46 -18.56 -0.44
C ASP A 133 -22.94 -18.96 -0.35
N LYS A 134 -23.77 -18.15 0.35
CA LYS A 134 -25.24 -18.32 0.38
C LYS A 134 -25.92 -18.16 -0.98
N LYS A 135 -25.37 -17.35 -1.87
CA LYS A 135 -25.91 -17.11 -3.22
C LYS A 135 -25.46 -18.19 -4.19
N ALA A 136 -24.20 -18.60 -4.10
CA ALA A 136 -23.64 -19.69 -4.88
C ALA A 136 -22.56 -20.41 -4.03
N PRO A 137 -22.78 -21.69 -3.68
CA PRO A 137 -21.81 -22.44 -2.88
C PRO A 137 -20.41 -22.43 -3.51
N GLY A 138 -19.39 -22.12 -2.72
CA GLY A 138 -17.99 -22.01 -3.15
C GLY A 138 -17.58 -20.65 -3.72
N SER A 139 -18.50 -19.67 -3.79
CA SER A 139 -18.20 -18.31 -4.31
C SER A 139 -17.70 -17.33 -3.23
N GLY A 140 -17.54 -17.77 -1.98
CA GLY A 140 -17.02 -16.95 -0.89
C GLY A 140 -15.57 -16.51 -1.12
N GLY A 141 -15.28 -15.24 -0.84
CA GLY A 141 -13.93 -14.68 -0.82
C GLY A 141 -13.28 -14.78 0.56
N LEU A 142 -11.98 -15.07 0.59
CA LEU A 142 -11.13 -14.99 1.77
C LEU A 142 -10.58 -13.56 1.90
N PHE A 143 -10.61 -13.01 3.11
CA PHE A 143 -10.18 -11.64 3.40
C PHE A 143 -8.89 -11.61 4.24
N GLY A 144 -7.94 -10.75 3.89
CA GLY A 144 -6.71 -10.55 4.66
C GLY A 144 -6.34 -9.07 4.81
N ILE A 145 -5.57 -8.78 5.87
CA ILE A 145 -5.00 -7.47 6.17
C ILE A 145 -3.47 -7.58 6.16
N TYR A 146 -2.82 -6.62 5.52
CA TYR A 146 -1.37 -6.61 5.30
C TYR A 146 -0.79 -5.26 5.65
N ILE A 147 0.30 -5.26 6.42
CA ILE A 147 0.94 -4.03 6.90
C ILE A 147 2.30 -3.89 6.22
N ASP A 148 2.49 -2.80 5.49
CA ASP A 148 3.77 -2.42 4.91
C ASP A 148 4.68 -1.85 6.01
N PRO A 149 5.74 -2.58 6.40
CA PRO A 149 6.61 -2.14 7.48
C PRO A 149 7.42 -0.90 7.10
N THR A 150 7.57 -0.60 5.81
CA THR A 150 8.32 0.57 5.31
C THR A 150 7.49 1.84 5.29
N LYS A 151 6.16 1.72 5.36
CA LYS A 151 5.23 2.87 5.39
C LYS A 151 4.61 3.08 6.76
N CYS A 152 4.48 2.02 7.56
CA CYS A 152 3.88 2.10 8.89
C CYS A 152 4.75 2.93 9.84
N LYS A 153 4.20 4.08 10.26
CA LYS A 153 4.81 4.95 11.28
C LYS A 153 4.38 4.63 12.71
N GLY A 154 3.61 3.56 12.92
CA GLY A 154 3.21 3.09 14.26
C GLY A 154 2.33 4.05 15.06
N CYS A 155 1.47 4.83 14.40
CA CYS A 155 0.58 5.77 15.07
C CYS A 155 -0.52 5.13 15.92
N GLY A 156 -0.92 3.88 15.60
CA GLY A 156 -1.94 3.15 16.33
C GLY A 156 -3.39 3.41 15.92
N GLU A 157 -3.66 4.34 14.99
CA GLU A 157 -5.04 4.68 14.57
C GLU A 157 -5.83 3.45 14.10
N CYS A 158 -5.19 2.59 13.30
CA CYS A 158 -5.78 1.34 12.83
C CYS A 158 -6.22 0.39 13.97
N VAL A 159 -5.55 0.43 15.12
CA VAL A 159 -5.90 -0.35 16.32
C VAL A 159 -7.04 0.32 17.07
N GLU A 160 -7.01 1.64 17.21
CA GLU A 160 -8.07 2.41 17.86
C GLU A 160 -9.42 2.20 17.15
N VAL A 161 -9.45 2.32 15.82
CA VAL A 161 -10.67 2.13 15.04
C VAL A 161 -11.08 0.66 14.90
N CYS A 162 -10.16 -0.28 15.10
CA CYS A 162 -10.52 -1.71 15.21
C CYS A 162 -11.40 -1.95 16.45
N GLY A 163 -11.19 -1.18 17.53
CA GLY A 163 -12.04 -1.15 18.70
C GLY A 163 -12.36 -2.54 19.27
N ASP A 164 -13.64 -2.80 19.53
CA ASP A 164 -14.12 -4.04 20.14
C ASP A 164 -13.98 -5.29 19.25
N HIS A 165 -13.61 -5.13 17.97
CA HIS A 165 -13.23 -6.27 17.15
C HIS A 165 -11.92 -6.90 17.64
N ASP A 166 -11.01 -6.10 18.20
CA ASP A 166 -9.74 -6.56 18.80
C ASP A 166 -8.91 -7.47 17.85
N ALA A 167 -9.04 -7.20 16.54
CA ALA A 167 -8.35 -7.90 15.46
C ALA A 167 -6.98 -7.28 15.14
N LEU A 168 -6.68 -6.11 15.70
CA LEU A 168 -5.39 -5.43 15.57
C LEU A 168 -4.87 -5.04 16.95
N ARG A 169 -3.58 -5.21 17.19
CA ARG A 169 -2.90 -4.79 18.44
C ARG A 169 -1.51 -4.28 18.15
N MET A 170 -1.11 -3.17 18.77
CA MET A 170 0.28 -2.71 18.66
C MET A 170 1.21 -3.67 19.39
N VAL A 171 2.24 -4.14 18.70
CA VAL A 171 3.29 -4.98 19.27
C VAL A 171 4.67 -4.37 19.04
N PRO A 172 5.61 -4.53 19.98
CA PRO A 172 6.99 -4.08 19.78
C PRO A 172 7.66 -4.77 18.60
N LYS A 173 8.36 -3.98 17.78
CA LYS A 173 9.27 -4.52 16.77
C LYS A 173 10.47 -5.15 17.49
N ARG A 174 10.67 -6.44 17.24
CA ARG A 174 11.80 -7.23 17.73
C ARG A 174 12.61 -7.74 16.56
N ASP A 175 13.72 -8.41 16.85
CA ASP A 175 14.54 -9.08 15.85
C ASP A 175 13.65 -10.02 15.00
N GLY A 176 13.71 -9.84 13.68
CA GLY A 176 12.91 -10.61 12.73
C GLY A 176 11.48 -10.09 12.48
N THR A 177 10.96 -9.13 13.25
CA THR A 177 9.63 -8.54 13.00
C THR A 177 9.56 -7.93 11.60
N LEU A 178 10.49 -7.02 11.26
CA LEU A 178 10.49 -6.36 9.95
C LEU A 178 10.57 -7.37 8.79
N ALA A 179 11.40 -8.40 8.91
CA ALA A 179 11.51 -9.44 7.88
C ALA A 179 10.19 -10.20 7.70
N THR A 180 9.47 -10.51 8.78
CA THR A 180 8.17 -11.16 8.71
C THR A 180 7.12 -10.30 8.03
N TYR A 181 7.00 -9.02 8.42
CA TYR A 181 6.06 -8.10 7.77
C TYR A 181 6.43 -7.82 6.31
N GLN A 182 7.73 -7.78 5.99
CA GLN A 182 8.19 -7.65 4.61
C GLN A 182 7.76 -8.85 3.77
N ARG A 183 7.95 -10.08 4.26
CA ARG A 183 7.45 -11.28 3.57
C ARG A 183 5.94 -11.24 3.35
N LYS A 184 5.17 -10.78 4.35
CA LYS A 184 3.70 -10.67 4.24
C LYS A 184 3.28 -9.64 3.20
N ILE A 185 3.87 -8.44 3.18
CA ILE A 185 3.52 -7.41 2.19
C ILE A 185 3.96 -7.80 0.78
N ASP A 186 5.09 -8.51 0.63
CA ASP A 186 5.54 -9.03 -0.65
C ASP A 186 4.60 -10.11 -1.18
N PHE A 187 4.09 -10.98 -0.29
CA PHE A 187 3.03 -11.93 -0.63
C PHE A 187 1.77 -11.20 -1.10
N TYR A 188 1.31 -10.16 -0.39
CA TYR A 188 0.17 -9.35 -0.82
C TYR A 188 0.36 -8.75 -2.23
N ARG A 189 1.55 -8.21 -2.52
CA ARG A 189 1.87 -7.58 -3.82
C ARG A 189 1.96 -8.60 -4.96
N ALA A 190 2.25 -9.87 -4.66
CA ALA A 190 2.30 -10.94 -5.66
C ALA A 190 0.91 -11.51 -6.00
N LEU A 191 -0.12 -11.24 -5.17
CA LEU A 191 -1.48 -11.68 -5.44
C LEU A 191 -2.12 -10.84 -6.55
N PRO A 192 -3.06 -11.42 -7.33
CA PRO A 192 -3.83 -10.63 -8.29
C PRO A 192 -4.69 -9.57 -7.60
N GLU A 193 -5.25 -8.66 -8.41
CA GLU A 193 -6.27 -7.72 -7.95
C GLU A 193 -7.45 -8.47 -7.28
N THR A 194 -8.10 -7.82 -6.32
CA THR A 194 -9.34 -8.35 -5.76
C THR A 194 -10.39 -8.49 -6.86
N PRO A 195 -11.07 -9.65 -6.97
CA PRO A 195 -12.08 -9.86 -8.00
C PRO A 195 -13.17 -8.78 -7.97
N PRO A 196 -13.57 -8.21 -9.13
CA PRO A 196 -14.51 -7.09 -9.20
C PRO A 196 -15.86 -7.34 -8.52
N GLU A 197 -16.32 -8.60 -8.43
CA GLU A 197 -17.54 -8.97 -7.73
C GLU A 197 -17.54 -8.69 -6.22
N PHE A 198 -16.35 -8.54 -5.62
CA PHE A 198 -16.18 -8.15 -4.22
C PHE A 198 -16.05 -6.63 -4.03
N ILE A 199 -16.03 -5.85 -5.11
CA ILE A 199 -15.81 -4.40 -5.08
C ILE A 199 -17.10 -3.66 -5.42
N ASN A 200 -17.68 -3.00 -4.42
CA ASN A 200 -18.75 -2.02 -4.61
C ASN A 200 -18.18 -0.60 -4.51
N GLU A 201 -17.96 0.07 -5.64
CA GLU A 201 -17.36 1.42 -5.68
C GLU A 201 -18.16 2.50 -4.94
N ARG A 202 -19.42 2.24 -4.57
CA ARG A 202 -20.24 3.17 -3.77
C ARG A 202 -19.97 3.06 -2.27
N LEU A 203 -19.26 2.03 -1.82
CA LEU A 203 -18.87 1.84 -0.43
C LEU A 203 -17.36 2.05 -0.33
N LEU A 204 -16.93 3.05 0.44
CA LEU A 204 -15.51 3.36 0.63
C LEU A 204 -14.71 2.12 1.04
N SER A 205 -15.24 1.33 1.97
CA SER A 205 -14.60 0.10 2.45
C SER A 205 -14.33 -0.92 1.34
N ASP A 206 -15.18 -1.02 0.33
CA ASP A 206 -14.98 -1.95 -0.79
C ASP A 206 -14.14 -1.30 -1.91
N LEU A 207 -14.30 0.01 -2.13
CA LEU A 207 -13.49 0.75 -3.09
C LEU A 207 -11.99 0.65 -2.77
N MET A 208 -11.63 0.67 -1.48
CA MET A 208 -10.24 0.52 -1.03
C MET A 208 -9.65 -0.89 -1.24
N LEU A 209 -10.40 -1.85 -1.78
CA LEU A 209 -9.85 -3.13 -2.27
C LEU A 209 -9.35 -3.05 -3.71
N ALA A 210 -9.72 -2.00 -4.44
CA ALA A 210 -9.30 -1.80 -5.82
C ALA A 210 -7.94 -1.10 -5.87
N GLU A 211 -6.98 -1.64 -6.63
CA GLU A 211 -5.64 -1.02 -6.72
C GLU A 211 -5.70 0.37 -7.36
N ARG A 212 -6.66 0.60 -8.27
CA ARG A 212 -6.92 1.94 -8.83
C ARG A 212 -7.34 3.00 -7.80
N ALA A 213 -7.83 2.60 -6.62
CA ALA A 213 -8.16 3.52 -5.54
C ALA A 213 -6.94 3.89 -4.69
N MET A 214 -5.84 3.13 -4.80
CA MET A 214 -4.58 3.39 -4.08
C MET A 214 -3.76 4.48 -4.77
N LEU A 215 -4.27 5.71 -4.76
CA LEU A 215 -3.64 6.88 -5.39
C LEU A 215 -2.46 7.44 -4.60
N TYR A 216 -2.28 7.00 -3.36
CA TYR A 216 -1.24 7.46 -2.45
C TYR A 216 -0.37 6.29 -2.00
N VAL A 217 0.91 6.34 -2.34
CA VAL A 217 1.90 5.25 -2.12
C VAL A 217 2.53 5.25 -0.72
N GLY A 218 2.03 6.10 0.18
CA GLY A 218 2.67 6.35 1.48
C GLY A 218 3.96 7.16 1.37
N GLY A 219 4.74 7.18 2.45
CA GLY A 219 6.07 7.80 2.44
C GLY A 219 6.07 9.32 2.64
N ALA A 220 4.94 9.95 2.99
CA ALA A 220 4.92 11.39 3.27
C ALA A 220 5.68 11.72 4.56
N GLY A 221 6.24 12.92 4.62
CA GLY A 221 6.89 13.47 5.82
C GLY A 221 5.93 13.99 6.88
N SER A 222 4.64 13.64 6.81
CA SER A 222 3.63 14.02 7.81
C SER A 222 3.88 13.36 9.18
N CYS A 223 3.28 13.93 10.22
CA CYS A 223 3.30 13.39 11.57
C CYS A 223 2.76 11.95 11.64
N MET A 224 3.13 11.22 12.68
CA MET A 224 2.51 9.93 13.00
C MET A 224 1.04 10.18 13.38
N GLY A 225 0.09 9.58 12.65
CA GLY A 225 -1.34 9.79 12.90
C GLY A 225 -1.84 11.15 12.41
N CYS A 226 -1.30 11.63 11.28
CA CYS A 226 -1.75 12.87 10.66
C CYS A 226 -3.25 12.80 10.31
N GLY A 227 -4.01 13.83 10.68
CA GLY A 227 -5.45 13.92 10.41
C GLY A 227 -5.83 14.85 9.25
N GLU A 228 -4.87 15.21 8.41
CA GLU A 228 -5.09 15.88 7.11
C GLU A 228 -5.53 14.85 6.06
#